data_AF-A0A6P7GY52-F1
#
_entry.id   AF-A0A6P7GY52-F1
#
_cell.length_a   1.000
_cell.length_b   1.000
_cell.length_c   1.000
_cell.angle_alpha   90.00
_cell.angle_beta   90.00
_cell.angle_gamma   90.00
#
_symmetry.space_group_name_H-M   'P 1'
#
loop_
_entity.id
_entity.type
_entity.pdbx_description
1 polymer ?
#
loop_
_entity_poly.entity_id
_entity_poly.type
_entity_poly.pdbx_seq_one_letter_code
_entity_poly.pdbx_strand_id
1 'polypeptide(L)'
;MPTNAKRRVSAARQVVSLKLKENIDLNQINAELPEVIRVFNYKRVTKGFNSKSQCDGRSYIYLIPTVAFAPHDKEVSQKDFRLDDETFTKINTILENYLGTKNFHNYTSKKKHNDPSANRYMKSFVCEKPFIRKEVEFAILKVHGQSFMLHQIRKMVGCLLAIIRGLATEDIIKESFKSDKVIIPRAPGLGLVLEYVHYD
;
A
#
# COMPACT_ATOMS: atom_id res chain seq x y z
N MET A 1 18.56 -3.79 10.29
CA MET A 1 17.46 -4.70 9.86
C MET A 1 16.57 -3.93 8.88
N PRO A 2 16.57 -4.29 7.59
CA PRO A 2 15.78 -3.60 6.57
C PRO A 2 14.28 -3.75 6.85
N THR A 3 13.49 -2.77 6.41
CA THR A 3 12.02 -2.85 6.40
C THR A 3 11.61 -4.13 5.67
N ASN A 4 10.94 -5.05 6.36
CA ASN A 4 10.52 -6.35 5.83
C ASN A 4 9.55 -6.17 4.64
N ALA A 5 10.09 -6.04 3.43
CA ALA A 5 9.33 -6.20 2.20
C ALA A 5 8.80 -7.64 2.20
N LYS A 6 7.48 -7.78 2.29
CA LYS A 6 6.83 -9.09 2.39
C LYS A 6 6.95 -9.82 1.06
N ARG A 7 6.91 -11.15 1.09
CA ARG A 7 6.92 -12.02 -0.09
C ARG A 7 6.02 -11.43 -1.19
N ARG A 8 6.63 -11.03 -2.33
CA ARG A 8 6.00 -10.41 -3.52
C ARG A 8 5.56 -8.94 -3.39
N VAL A 9 6.21 -8.12 -2.58
CA VAL A 9 6.03 -6.65 -2.54
C VAL A 9 7.26 -5.97 -3.15
N SER A 10 7.05 -5.04 -4.07
CA SER A 10 8.13 -4.27 -4.69
C SER A 10 8.41 -2.98 -3.90
N ALA A 11 9.57 -2.38 -4.14
CA ALA A 11 9.90 -1.07 -3.60
C ALA A 11 10.66 -0.26 -4.65
N ALA A 12 10.16 0.92 -4.98
CA ALA A 12 10.81 1.84 -5.90
C ALA A 12 11.92 2.63 -5.21
N ARG A 13 11.68 3.06 -3.96
CA ARG A 13 12.59 3.93 -3.19
C ARG A 13 12.73 3.47 -1.75
N GLN A 14 13.21 2.24 -1.58
CA GLN A 14 13.56 1.74 -0.26
C GLN A 14 14.71 2.56 0.34
N VAL A 15 14.65 2.81 1.67
CA VAL A 15 15.73 3.51 2.39
C VAL A 15 16.25 2.64 3.54
N VAL A 16 17.57 2.47 3.58
CA VAL A 16 18.29 1.72 4.62
C VAL A 16 19.44 2.55 5.17
N SER A 17 19.74 2.41 6.46
CA SER A 17 20.92 2.99 7.10
C SER A 17 21.88 1.89 7.57
N LEU A 18 23.16 2.01 7.23
CA LEU A 18 24.23 1.11 7.66
C LEU A 18 25.56 1.85 7.77
N LYS A 19 26.55 1.23 8.43
CA LYS A 19 27.93 1.74 8.53
C LYS A 19 28.78 1.10 7.44
N LEU A 20 29.49 1.92 6.68
CA LEU A 20 30.36 1.52 5.56
C LEU A 20 31.64 2.35 5.59
N LYS A 21 32.63 1.96 4.75
CA LYS A 21 33.82 2.79 4.47
C LYS A 21 33.40 4.06 3.72
N GLU A 22 34.17 5.14 3.81
CA GLU A 22 33.75 6.48 3.35
C GLU A 22 33.59 6.60 1.82
N ASN A 23 34.43 5.89 1.06
CA ASN A 23 34.44 5.93 -0.39
C ASN A 23 33.78 4.67 -0.94
N ILE A 24 32.49 4.78 -1.27
CA ILE A 24 31.70 3.69 -1.83
C ILE A 24 31.54 3.94 -3.32
N ASP A 25 31.90 2.95 -4.13
CA ASP A 25 31.51 2.93 -5.54
C ASP A 25 30.18 2.19 -5.70
N LEU A 26 29.14 2.93 -6.09
CA LEU A 26 27.81 2.36 -6.35
C LEU A 26 27.82 1.36 -7.51
N ASN A 27 28.72 1.51 -8.49
CA ASN A 27 28.80 0.59 -9.62
C ASN A 27 29.29 -0.78 -9.16
N GLN A 28 30.29 -0.82 -8.28
CA GLN A 28 30.76 -2.08 -7.68
C GLN A 28 29.66 -2.77 -6.88
N ILE A 29 28.90 -2.02 -6.07
CA ILE A 29 27.76 -2.60 -5.34
C ILE A 29 26.71 -3.14 -6.30
N ASN A 30 26.34 -2.38 -7.33
CA ASN A 30 25.29 -2.77 -8.27
C ASN A 30 25.71 -3.93 -9.18
N ALA A 31 27.01 -4.11 -9.45
CA ALA A 31 27.53 -5.25 -10.21
C ALA A 31 27.32 -6.59 -9.47
N GLU A 32 27.36 -6.57 -8.14
CA GLU A 32 27.11 -7.74 -7.28
C GLU A 32 25.62 -8.00 -7.03
N LEU A 33 24.73 -7.12 -7.51
CA LEU A 33 23.29 -7.22 -7.30
C LEU A 33 22.58 -7.75 -8.55
N PRO A 34 21.57 -8.64 -8.38
CA PRO A 34 20.70 -9.06 -9.48
C PRO A 34 20.08 -7.87 -10.20
N GLU A 35 19.75 -8.02 -11.49
CA GLU A 35 19.27 -6.90 -12.33
C GLU A 35 18.09 -6.12 -11.73
N VAL A 36 17.20 -6.83 -11.04
CA VAL A 36 15.99 -6.31 -10.41
C VAL A 36 16.21 -5.57 -9.09
N ILE A 37 17.45 -5.52 -8.57
CA ILE A 37 17.83 -4.79 -7.36
C ILE A 37 18.91 -3.77 -7.74
N ARG A 38 18.66 -2.50 -7.39
CA ARG A 38 19.58 -1.40 -7.67
C ARG A 38 19.67 -0.46 -6.47
N VAL A 39 20.89 -0.01 -6.17
CA VAL A 39 21.18 1.10 -5.27
C VAL A 39 21.32 2.35 -6.12
N PHE A 40 20.35 3.26 -5.97
CA PHE A 40 20.30 4.50 -6.77
C PHE A 40 21.22 5.59 -6.25
N ASN A 41 21.40 5.68 -4.92
CA ASN A 41 22.18 6.75 -4.29
C ASN A 41 22.60 6.35 -2.87
N TYR A 42 23.58 7.05 -2.30
CA TYR A 42 23.91 7.02 -0.88
C TYR A 42 24.15 8.43 -0.35
N LYS A 43 23.92 8.64 0.94
CA LYS A 43 24.19 9.92 1.61
C LYS A 43 24.84 9.68 2.96
N ARG A 44 25.91 10.41 3.24
CA ARG A 44 26.55 10.41 4.56
C ARG A 44 25.63 11.09 5.58
N VAL A 45 25.50 10.47 6.74
CA VAL A 45 24.64 10.92 7.84
C VAL A 45 25.41 10.90 9.16
N THR A 46 24.86 11.55 10.19
CA THR A 46 25.43 11.50 11.53
C THR A 46 25.34 10.09 12.12
N LYS A 47 26.22 9.75 13.07
CA LYS A 47 26.28 8.43 13.71
C LYS A 47 24.96 8.01 14.38
N GLY A 48 24.17 8.98 14.83
CA GLY A 48 22.87 8.75 15.48
C GLY A 48 21.72 8.51 14.52
N PHE A 49 21.92 8.71 13.20
CA PHE A 49 20.83 8.58 12.24
C PHE A 49 20.34 7.13 12.13
N ASN A 50 19.03 6.95 12.19
CA ASN A 50 18.36 5.68 11.99
C ASN A 50 17.19 5.84 11.01
N SER A 51 17.32 5.27 9.82
CA SER A 51 16.37 5.46 8.73
C SER A 51 14.96 4.94 9.04
N LYS A 52 14.82 4.03 10.00
CA LYS A 52 13.53 3.42 10.37
C LYS A 52 12.79 4.27 11.40
N SER A 53 13.47 4.69 12.47
CA SER A 53 12.85 5.40 13.58
C SER A 53 12.63 6.87 13.30
N GLN A 54 13.46 7.48 12.46
CA GLN A 54 13.34 8.89 12.06
C GLN A 54 12.57 9.06 10.74
N CYS A 55 11.70 8.11 10.40
CA CYS A 55 10.88 8.19 9.19
C CYS A 55 9.46 8.62 9.58
N ASP A 56 9.02 9.73 9.00
CA ASP A 56 7.76 10.41 9.34
C ASP A 56 6.55 9.80 8.62
N GLY A 57 6.77 9.20 7.44
CA GLY A 57 5.69 8.64 6.64
C GLY A 57 6.17 7.71 5.54
N ARG A 58 5.23 6.95 4.98
CA ARG A 58 5.47 6.16 3.77
C ARG A 58 4.33 6.38 2.79
N SER A 59 4.68 6.46 1.51
CA SER A 59 3.73 6.38 0.40
C SER A 59 3.86 5.04 -0.30
N TYR A 60 2.74 4.36 -0.49
CA TYR A 60 2.63 3.15 -1.26
C TYR A 60 1.68 3.36 -2.42
N ILE A 61 1.97 2.69 -3.53
CA ILE A 61 1.03 2.52 -4.62
C ILE A 61 0.59 1.07 -4.69
N TYR A 62 -0.66 0.84 -5.10
CA TYR A 62 -1.18 -0.46 -5.46
C TYR A 62 -1.69 -0.41 -6.89
N LEU A 63 -0.94 -1.01 -7.81
CA LEU A 63 -1.34 -1.14 -9.21
C LEU A 63 -2.35 -2.28 -9.34
N ILE A 64 -3.50 -2.00 -9.93
CA ILE A 64 -4.60 -2.97 -10.05
C ILE A 64 -5.23 -2.90 -11.45
N PRO A 65 -5.46 -4.04 -12.14
CA PRO A 65 -6.31 -4.08 -13.32
C PRO A 65 -7.74 -3.64 -12.95
N THR A 66 -8.33 -2.71 -13.70
CA THR A 66 -9.65 -2.15 -13.33
C THR A 66 -10.76 -3.19 -13.36
N VAL A 67 -10.63 -4.25 -14.15
CA VAL A 67 -11.51 -5.43 -14.15
C VAL A 67 -11.68 -6.07 -12.76
N ALA A 68 -10.76 -5.85 -11.82
CA ALA A 68 -10.93 -6.30 -10.43
C ALA A 68 -12.13 -5.63 -9.73
N PHE A 69 -12.53 -4.43 -10.19
CA PHE A 69 -13.70 -3.69 -9.72
C PHE A 69 -15.01 -4.14 -10.39
N ALA A 70 -14.96 -5.01 -11.40
CA ALA A 70 -16.16 -5.48 -12.06
C ALA A 70 -17.12 -6.19 -11.07
N PRO A 71 -18.44 -6.02 -11.22
CA PRO A 71 -19.44 -6.73 -10.40
C PRO A 71 -19.20 -8.23 -10.36
N HIS A 72 -19.47 -8.87 -9.22
CA HIS A 72 -19.15 -10.29 -9.05
C HIS A 72 -19.95 -11.23 -9.94
N ASP A 73 -21.16 -10.82 -10.31
CA ASP A 73 -22.14 -11.57 -11.12
C ASP A 73 -21.92 -11.45 -12.62
N LYS A 74 -20.93 -10.66 -13.07
CA LYS A 74 -20.62 -10.46 -14.49
C LYS A 74 -19.28 -11.07 -14.85
N GLU A 75 -19.30 -11.99 -15.82
CA GLU A 75 -18.07 -12.40 -16.49
C GLU A 75 -17.66 -11.32 -17.49
N VAL A 76 -16.51 -10.69 -17.22
CA VAL A 76 -15.93 -9.66 -18.08
C VAL A 76 -14.48 -10.00 -18.40
N SER A 77 -14.14 -9.82 -19.67
CA SER A 77 -12.76 -9.93 -20.13
C SER A 77 -11.94 -8.73 -19.66
N GLN A 78 -10.69 -8.98 -19.25
CA GLN A 78 -9.78 -7.92 -18.80
C GLN A 78 -9.49 -6.88 -19.90
N LYS A 79 -9.60 -7.27 -21.18
CA LYS A 79 -9.34 -6.38 -22.31
C LYS A 79 -10.52 -5.45 -22.60
N ASP A 80 -11.73 -5.87 -22.26
CA ASP A 80 -12.96 -5.17 -22.64
C ASP A 80 -13.52 -4.32 -21.50
N PHE A 81 -13.19 -4.64 -20.25
CA PHE A 81 -13.64 -3.87 -19.10
C PHE A 81 -12.98 -2.47 -19.05
N ARG A 82 -13.80 -1.45 -18.85
CA ARG A 82 -13.36 -0.08 -18.54
C ARG A 82 -14.06 0.41 -17.29
N LEU A 83 -13.33 1.07 -16.41
CA LEU A 83 -13.88 1.67 -15.21
C LEU A 83 -14.65 2.95 -15.58
N ASP A 84 -15.95 2.95 -15.33
CA ASP A 84 -16.78 4.13 -15.52
C ASP A 84 -16.53 5.21 -14.43
N ASP A 85 -16.89 6.45 -14.75
CA ASP A 85 -16.67 7.61 -13.87
C ASP A 85 -17.48 7.55 -12.57
N GLU A 86 -18.65 6.90 -12.58
CA GLU A 86 -19.49 6.72 -11.39
C GLU A 86 -18.78 5.82 -10.37
N THR A 87 -18.32 4.65 -10.82
CA THR A 87 -17.56 3.70 -10.02
C THR A 87 -16.23 4.29 -9.58
N PHE A 88 -15.53 5.02 -10.45
CA PHE A 88 -14.30 5.73 -10.10
C PHE A 88 -14.52 6.77 -8.97
N THR A 89 -15.61 7.53 -9.06
CA THR A 89 -15.97 8.51 -8.02
C THR A 89 -16.30 7.80 -6.71
N LYS A 90 -17.12 6.75 -6.77
CA LYS A 90 -17.48 5.93 -5.62
C LYS A 90 -16.26 5.32 -4.93
N ILE A 91 -15.29 4.81 -5.69
CA ILE A 91 -14.02 4.29 -5.15
C ILE A 91 -13.34 5.36 -4.28
N ASN A 92 -13.19 6.58 -4.80
CA ASN A 92 -12.53 7.65 -4.07
C ASN A 92 -13.30 8.05 -2.80
N THR A 93 -14.64 8.14 -2.87
CA THR A 93 -15.49 8.37 -1.69
C THR A 93 -15.31 7.28 -0.62
N ILE A 94 -15.23 6.01 -1.02
CA ILE A 94 -14.99 4.91 -0.08
C ILE A 94 -13.61 5.04 0.57
N LEU A 95 -12.57 5.39 -0.20
CA LEU A 95 -11.21 5.51 0.30
C LEU A 95 -11.05 6.61 1.37
N GLU A 96 -11.83 7.68 1.29
CA GLU A 96 -11.83 8.77 2.28
C GLU A 96 -12.18 8.28 3.71
N ASN A 97 -12.96 7.19 3.82
CA ASN A 97 -13.33 6.62 5.12
C ASN A 97 -12.13 6.12 5.93
N TYR A 98 -10.95 5.94 5.30
CA TYR A 98 -9.72 5.53 5.96
C TYR A 98 -8.89 6.70 6.52
N LEU A 99 -9.18 7.94 6.15
CA LEU A 99 -8.37 9.11 6.50
C LEU A 99 -8.41 9.47 7.99
N GLY A 100 -7.34 10.08 8.48
CA GLY A 100 -7.18 10.42 9.88
C GLY A 100 -6.68 9.26 10.75
N THR A 101 -6.79 9.42 12.06
CA THR A 101 -6.38 8.40 13.03
C THR A 101 -7.54 7.45 13.31
N LYS A 102 -7.34 6.15 13.03
CA LYS A 102 -8.33 5.10 13.28
C LYS A 102 -7.67 3.86 13.86
N ASN A 103 -8.48 2.98 14.43
CA ASN A 103 -8.03 1.71 14.97
C ASN A 103 -8.06 0.61 13.91
N PHE A 104 -6.90 0.27 13.35
CA PHE A 104 -6.77 -0.68 12.24
C PHE A 104 -6.58 -2.14 12.70
N HIS A 105 -7.04 -2.53 13.90
CA HIS A 105 -6.81 -3.88 14.44
C HIS A 105 -7.33 -5.02 13.54
N ASN A 106 -8.44 -4.81 12.83
CA ASN A 106 -9.00 -5.76 11.86
C ASN A 106 -8.22 -5.80 10.52
N TYR A 107 -7.42 -4.77 10.24
CA TYR A 107 -6.60 -4.67 9.03
C TYR A 107 -5.22 -5.32 9.18
N THR A 108 -4.98 -6.07 10.25
CA THR A 108 -3.74 -6.82 10.44
C THR A 108 -4.03 -8.19 11.03
N SER A 109 -2.99 -8.96 11.30
CA SER A 109 -3.05 -10.20 12.06
C SER A 109 -2.53 -9.97 13.48
N LYS A 110 -3.02 -10.74 14.45
CA LYS A 110 -2.53 -10.77 15.84
C LYS A 110 -2.57 -9.43 16.60
N LYS A 111 -3.48 -8.52 16.23
CA LYS A 111 -3.76 -7.30 17.02
C LYS A 111 -5.15 -7.37 17.62
N LYS A 112 -5.24 -7.00 18.90
CA LYS A 112 -6.50 -6.78 19.62
C LYS A 112 -6.93 -5.32 19.43
N HIS A 113 -8.22 -5.05 19.58
CA HIS A 113 -8.75 -3.68 19.47
C HIS A 113 -8.10 -2.73 20.48
N ASN A 114 -7.91 -3.16 21.73
CA ASN A 114 -7.32 -2.34 22.78
C ASN A 114 -5.80 -2.14 22.70
N ASP A 115 -5.13 -2.71 21.69
CA ASP A 115 -3.69 -2.50 21.50
C ASP A 115 -3.46 -1.09 20.90
N PRO A 116 -2.82 -0.14 21.61
CA PRO A 116 -2.62 1.21 21.11
C PRO A 116 -1.81 1.25 19.82
N SER A 117 -0.96 0.25 19.60
CA SER A 117 -0.20 0.10 18.36
C SER A 117 -1.03 -0.41 17.19
N ALA A 118 -2.35 -0.53 17.31
CA ALA A 118 -3.28 -0.69 16.20
C ALA A 118 -3.77 0.65 15.61
N ASN A 119 -3.61 1.76 16.34
CA ASN A 119 -3.98 3.09 15.86
C ASN A 119 -2.99 3.57 14.80
N ARG A 120 -3.51 3.96 13.62
CA ARG A 120 -2.69 4.47 12.52
C ARG A 120 -3.31 5.71 11.93
N TYR A 121 -2.46 6.62 11.49
CA TYR A 121 -2.84 7.86 10.85
C TYR A 121 -2.62 7.76 9.34
N MET A 122 -3.71 7.88 8.58
CA MET A 122 -3.70 7.94 7.13
C MET A 122 -3.87 9.40 6.68
N LYS A 123 -2.89 9.92 5.93
CA LYS A 123 -2.89 11.30 5.43
C LYS A 123 -3.69 11.42 4.13
N SER A 124 -3.53 10.47 3.21
CA SER A 124 -4.31 10.41 1.98
C SER A 124 -4.46 8.97 1.51
N PHE A 125 -5.56 8.70 0.81
CA PHE A 125 -5.77 7.45 0.09
C PHE A 125 -6.70 7.73 -1.09
N VAL A 126 -6.17 7.63 -2.31
CA VAL A 126 -6.88 8.02 -3.53
C VAL A 126 -6.69 6.99 -4.64
N CYS A 127 -7.62 6.92 -5.57
CA CYS A 127 -7.47 6.24 -6.84
C CYS A 127 -7.17 7.27 -7.94
N GLU A 128 -6.04 7.11 -8.62
CA GLU A 128 -5.70 7.92 -9.80
C GLU A 128 -6.55 7.49 -11.00
N LYS A 129 -6.67 8.38 -12.00
CA LYS A 129 -7.41 8.09 -13.24
C LYS A 129 -6.85 6.84 -13.92
N PRO A 130 -7.72 5.94 -14.43
CA PRO A 130 -7.27 4.75 -15.13
C PRO A 130 -6.44 5.06 -16.37
N PHE A 131 -5.58 4.13 -16.75
CA PHE A 131 -4.80 4.18 -17.98
C PHE A 131 -4.69 2.80 -18.62
N ILE A 132 -4.52 2.76 -19.94
CA ILE A 132 -4.42 1.51 -20.71
C ILE A 132 -2.96 1.16 -20.94
N ARG A 133 -2.59 -0.11 -20.70
CA ARG A 133 -1.29 -0.66 -21.05
C ARG A 133 -1.43 -2.09 -21.53
N LYS A 134 -0.94 -2.37 -22.75
CA LYS A 134 -1.09 -3.68 -23.42
C LYS A 134 -2.54 -4.16 -23.43
N GLU A 135 -3.45 -3.31 -23.90
CA GLU A 135 -4.90 -3.55 -24.03
C GLU A 135 -5.69 -3.72 -22.71
N VAL A 136 -5.00 -3.79 -21.57
CA VAL A 136 -5.64 -3.88 -20.25
C VAL A 136 -5.63 -2.52 -19.59
N GLU A 137 -6.75 -2.14 -19.00
CA GLU A 137 -6.87 -0.92 -18.21
C GLU A 137 -6.44 -1.17 -16.75
N PHE A 138 -5.63 -0.26 -16.23
CA PHE A 138 -5.11 -0.28 -14.86
C PHE A 138 -5.45 1.02 -14.13
N ALA A 139 -5.59 0.92 -12.82
CA ALA A 139 -5.66 2.06 -11.91
C ALA A 139 -4.55 1.96 -10.86
N ILE A 140 -4.18 3.11 -10.29
CA ILE A 140 -3.23 3.21 -9.19
C ILE A 140 -3.96 3.69 -7.95
N LEU A 141 -3.97 2.87 -6.90
CA LEU A 141 -4.39 3.30 -5.57
C LEU A 141 -3.17 3.81 -4.81
N LYS A 142 -3.15 5.10 -4.46
CA LYS A 142 -2.03 5.76 -3.78
C LYS A 142 -2.40 6.08 -2.35
N VAL A 143 -1.64 5.55 -1.40
CA VAL A 143 -1.85 5.75 0.04
C VAL A 143 -0.63 6.37 0.70
N HIS A 144 -0.84 7.42 1.48
CA HIS A 144 0.15 8.04 2.35
C HIS A 144 -0.31 7.88 3.80
N GLY A 145 0.50 7.22 4.63
CA GLY A 145 0.29 7.15 6.07
C GLY A 145 1.59 7.27 6.84
N GLN A 146 1.49 7.61 8.12
CA GLN A 146 2.65 7.74 9.01
C GLN A 146 3.38 6.39 9.18
N SER A 147 2.61 5.32 9.37
CA SER A 147 3.12 3.95 9.41
C SER A 147 2.04 2.95 9.04
N PHE A 148 2.45 1.72 8.73
CA PHE A 148 1.54 0.65 8.31
C PHE A 148 1.86 -0.67 9.03
N MET A 149 0.82 -1.40 9.39
CA MET A 149 0.91 -2.72 10.01
C MET A 149 1.04 -3.85 8.98
N LEU A 150 1.19 -5.07 9.51
CA LEU A 150 1.26 -6.26 8.68
C LEU A 150 -0.04 -6.49 7.90
N HIS A 151 0.02 -6.31 6.58
CA HIS A 151 -1.08 -6.54 5.61
C HIS A 151 -2.13 -5.43 5.56
N GLN A 152 -1.94 -4.34 6.31
CA GLN A 152 -2.91 -3.24 6.40
C GLN A 152 -3.38 -2.74 5.04
N ILE A 153 -2.47 -2.29 4.17
CA ILE A 153 -2.84 -1.77 2.85
C ILE A 153 -3.58 -2.83 2.02
N ARG A 154 -3.08 -4.08 2.02
CA ARG A 154 -3.72 -5.19 1.26
C ARG A 154 -5.12 -5.53 1.78
N LYS A 155 -5.36 -5.37 3.08
CA LYS A 155 -6.69 -5.55 3.68
C LYS A 155 -7.60 -4.36 3.40
N MET A 156 -7.07 -3.13 3.40
CA MET A 156 -7.83 -1.94 3.00
C MET A 156 -8.29 -2.04 1.54
N VAL A 157 -7.37 -2.41 0.63
CA VAL A 157 -7.69 -2.67 -0.78
C VAL A 157 -8.65 -3.86 -0.93
N GLY A 158 -8.47 -4.93 -0.16
CA GLY A 158 -9.39 -6.07 -0.17
C GLY A 158 -10.82 -5.69 0.23
N CYS A 159 -10.96 -4.87 1.28
CA CYS A 159 -12.24 -4.34 1.74
C CYS A 159 -12.91 -3.47 0.67
N LEU A 160 -12.15 -2.54 0.05
CA LEU A 160 -12.63 -1.76 -1.09
C LEU A 160 -13.17 -2.65 -2.22
N LEU A 161 -12.41 -3.67 -2.61
CA LEU A 161 -12.83 -4.60 -3.66
C LEU A 161 -14.11 -5.36 -3.28
N ALA A 162 -14.25 -5.79 -2.03
CA ALA A 162 -15.47 -6.45 -1.59
C ALA A 162 -16.69 -5.53 -1.72
N ILE A 163 -16.56 -4.25 -1.37
CA ILE A 163 -17.64 -3.27 -1.48
C ILE A 163 -18.01 -3.00 -2.94
N ILE A 164 -17.01 -2.66 -3.77
CA ILE A 164 -17.25 -2.29 -5.17
C ILE A 164 -17.83 -3.46 -5.97
N ARG A 165 -17.43 -4.70 -5.66
CA ARG A 165 -17.94 -5.91 -6.30
C ARG A 165 -19.34 -6.33 -5.80
N GLY A 166 -19.92 -5.62 -4.84
CA GLY A 166 -21.23 -5.91 -4.26
C GLY A 166 -21.24 -7.06 -3.23
N LEU A 167 -20.08 -7.47 -2.71
CA LEU A 167 -19.95 -8.55 -1.71
C LEU A 167 -20.08 -8.05 -0.26
N ALA A 168 -20.02 -6.74 -0.04
CA ALA A 168 -20.15 -6.11 1.26
C ALA A 168 -20.74 -4.70 1.11
N THR A 169 -21.34 -4.18 2.17
CA THR A 169 -21.81 -2.79 2.24
C THR A 169 -20.71 -1.87 2.75
N GLU A 170 -20.82 -0.57 2.49
CA GLU A 170 -19.85 0.44 2.94
C GLU A 170 -19.73 0.53 4.47
N ASP A 171 -20.80 0.17 5.20
CA ASP A 171 -20.82 0.17 6.66
C ASP A 171 -19.76 -0.75 7.27
N ILE A 172 -19.33 -1.79 6.54
CA ILE A 172 -18.28 -2.70 7.00
C ILE A 172 -16.99 -1.96 7.37
N ILE A 173 -16.69 -0.82 6.72
CA ILE A 173 -15.52 -0.02 7.05
C ILE A 173 -15.68 0.61 8.44
N LYS A 174 -16.83 1.22 8.72
CA LYS A 174 -17.12 1.82 10.02
C LYS A 174 -17.12 0.77 11.14
N GLU A 175 -17.79 -0.36 10.90
CA GLU A 175 -17.81 -1.50 11.83
C GLU A 175 -16.41 -2.07 12.07
N SER A 176 -15.57 -2.14 11.03
CA SER A 176 -14.21 -2.70 11.15
C SER A 176 -13.28 -1.91 12.08
N PHE A 177 -13.61 -0.66 12.41
CA PHE A 177 -12.85 0.16 13.36
C PHE A 177 -13.34 0.01 14.81
N LYS A 178 -14.53 -0.56 15.03
CA LYS A 178 -15.07 -0.86 16.37
C LYS A 178 -14.36 -2.05 17.01
N SER A 179 -14.80 -2.45 18.21
CA SER A 179 -14.19 -3.53 18.99
C SER A 179 -14.32 -4.91 18.34
N ASP A 180 -15.38 -5.13 17.57
CA ASP A 180 -15.71 -6.44 17.03
C ASP A 180 -14.71 -6.92 15.99
N LYS A 181 -14.58 -8.25 15.88
CA LYS A 181 -13.74 -8.87 14.87
C LYS A 181 -14.49 -8.97 13.56
N VAL A 182 -13.92 -8.35 12.53
CA VAL A 182 -14.43 -8.39 11.17
C VAL A 182 -13.41 -9.12 10.28
N ILE A 183 -13.88 -10.07 9.48
CA ILE A 183 -13.04 -10.79 8.52
C ILE A 183 -12.86 -9.93 7.28
N ILE A 184 -11.71 -9.26 7.21
CA ILE A 184 -11.35 -8.42 6.06
C ILE A 184 -10.54 -9.24 5.04
N PRO A 185 -11.00 -9.34 3.77
CA PRO A 185 -10.26 -10.02 2.72
C PRO A 185 -8.92 -9.34 2.45
N ARG A 186 -7.93 -10.10 2.01
CA ARG A 186 -6.58 -9.61 1.77
C ARG A 186 -6.25 -9.70 0.28
N ALA A 187 -6.15 -8.56 -0.39
CA ALA A 187 -5.74 -8.48 -1.78
C ALA A 187 -4.34 -9.10 -2.00
N PRO A 188 -3.98 -9.51 -3.22
CA PRO A 188 -2.63 -9.99 -3.56
C PRO A 188 -1.49 -9.01 -3.19
N GLY A 189 -0.26 -9.50 -3.17
CA GLY A 189 0.92 -8.65 -2.90
C GLY A 189 1.49 -7.97 -4.16
N LEU A 190 1.24 -8.56 -5.34
CA LEU A 190 1.91 -8.26 -6.59
C LEU A 190 1.82 -6.79 -7.01
N GLY A 191 0.67 -6.15 -6.80
CA GLY A 191 0.44 -4.75 -7.16
C GLY A 191 1.03 -3.74 -6.17
N LEU A 192 1.42 -4.17 -4.96
CA LEU A 192 1.85 -3.27 -3.90
C LEU A 192 3.32 -2.89 -4.06
N VAL A 193 3.58 -1.59 -4.12
CA VAL A 193 4.92 -1.01 -4.23
C VAL A 193 5.12 0.08 -3.18
N LEU A 194 6.24 0.04 -2.45
CA LEU A 194 6.69 1.19 -1.67
C LEU A 194 7.21 2.27 -2.63
N GLU A 195 6.50 3.38 -2.74
CA GLU A 195 6.82 4.49 -3.65
C GLU A 195 7.82 5.46 -3.03
N TYR A 196 7.59 5.86 -1.78
CA TYR A 196 8.39 6.89 -1.10
C TYR A 196 8.46 6.69 0.41
N VAL A 197 9.60 7.10 1.00
CA VAL A 197 9.84 7.16 2.45
C VAL A 197 10.11 8.62 2.81
N HIS A 198 9.26 9.20 3.65
CA HIS A 198 9.29 10.62 4.02
C HIS A 198 10.18 10.83 5.27
N TYR A 199 10.93 11.94 5.26
CA TYR A 199 11.88 12.38 6.30
C TYR A 199 11.73 13.90 6.60
N ASP A 200 10.52 14.43 6.42
CA ASP A 200 10.18 15.86 6.49
C ASP A 200 9.62 16.25 7.86
#